data_AF-A0A4R4KKF2-F1
#
_entry.id   AF-A0A4R4KKF2-F1
#
_cell.length_a   1.000
_cell.length_b   1.000
_cell.length_c   1.000
_cell.angle_alpha   90.00
_cell.angle_beta   90.00
_cell.angle_gamma   90.00
#
_symmetry.space_group_name_H-M   'P 1'
#
loop_
_entity.id
_entity.type
_entity.pdbx_description
1 polymer ?
#
loop_
_entity_poly.entity_id
_entity_poly.type
_entity_poly.pdbx_seq_one_letter_code
_entity_poly.pdbx_strand_id
1 'polypeptide(L)'
;MKYLTFFGLAALLGLFSACTKDPLKDLTLEESQVFITNYDKSVNFSQYQTFSILDSVLVIGNQGNGSSLTDIDIQFLTQVVDQMKALGYTYVSPQDNPDLGINVAQVRNSFLNVVSQPISPFLGNFWGGGFGYGYGYGYPAYFSYYQTRENYWYMEMIDFKNPDTANNQVKVVWNAEIRGNGLFEPDLLNSVIQQVFEQSTYLNKN
;
A
#
# COMPACT_ATOMS: atom_id res chain seq x y z
N MET A 1 -3.44 -10.27 70.55
CA MET A 1 -3.61 -10.96 69.26
C MET A 1 -5.01 -10.65 68.70
N LYS A 2 -5.24 -9.43 68.17
CA LYS A 2 -6.52 -9.06 67.54
C LYS A 2 -6.41 -8.08 66.38
N TYR A 3 -5.20 -7.58 66.09
CA TYR A 3 -4.95 -6.60 65.02
C TYR A 3 -4.17 -7.18 63.83
N LEU A 4 -3.65 -8.41 63.94
CA LEU A 4 -2.86 -9.04 62.87
C LEU A 4 -3.71 -9.75 61.81
N THR A 5 -5.01 -9.91 62.04
CA THR A 5 -5.95 -10.57 61.12
C THR A 5 -6.66 -9.59 60.17
N PHE A 6 -6.56 -8.28 60.40
CA PHE A 6 -7.25 -7.28 59.57
C PHE A 6 -6.40 -6.73 58.41
N PHE A 7 -5.08 -6.91 58.44
CA PHE A 7 -4.19 -6.46 57.37
C PHE A 7 -4.02 -7.48 56.23
N GLY A 8 -4.36 -8.75 56.45
CA GLY A 8 -4.23 -9.81 55.44
C GLY A 8 -5.33 -9.79 54.37
N LEU A 9 -6.50 -9.21 54.66
CA LEU A 9 -7.65 -9.26 53.75
C LEU A 9 -7.71 -8.07 52.77
N ALA A 10 -7.07 -6.95 53.10
CA ALA A 10 -7.01 -5.77 52.22
C ALA A 10 -5.97 -5.93 51.09
N ALA A 11 -4.95 -6.77 51.27
CA ALA A 11 -3.90 -7.01 50.28
C ALA A 11 -4.30 -8.00 49.16
N LEU A 12 -5.35 -8.80 49.38
CA LEU A 12 -5.87 -9.78 48.41
C LEU A 12 -6.90 -9.20 47.43
N LEU A 13 -7.43 -7.99 47.68
CA LEU A 13 -8.38 -7.31 46.79
C LEU A 13 -7.70 -6.45 45.71
N GLY A 14 -6.39 -6.17 45.82
CA GLY A 14 -5.63 -5.39 44.83
C GLY A 14 -5.10 -6.20 43.64
N LEU A 15 -5.19 -7.53 43.67
CA LEU A 15 -4.62 -8.41 42.64
C LEU A 15 -5.59 -8.72 41.49
N PHE A 16 -6.84 -8.26 41.54
CA PHE A 16 -7.84 -8.50 40.49
C PHE A 16 -7.97 -7.36 39.46
N SER A 17 -7.17 -6.29 39.59
CA SER A 17 -7.17 -5.17 38.62
C SER A 17 -6.02 -5.22 37.62
N ALA A 18 -5.26 -6.32 37.56
CA ALA A 18 -4.40 -6.60 36.41
C ALA A 18 -5.22 -7.19 35.25
N CYS A 19 -6.31 -6.51 34.87
CA CYS A 19 -6.74 -6.56 33.48
C CYS A 19 -5.60 -5.88 32.71
N THR A 20 -4.68 -6.67 32.16
CA THR A 20 -3.90 -6.22 31.01
C THR A 20 -4.92 -5.63 30.05
N LYS A 21 -4.91 -4.29 29.87
CA LYS A 21 -5.63 -3.68 28.76
C LYS A 21 -5.14 -4.42 27.55
N ASP A 22 -6.02 -5.24 26.98
CA ASP A 22 -5.74 -5.92 25.74
C ASP A 22 -5.45 -4.78 24.75
N PRO A 23 -4.20 -4.62 24.28
CA PRO A 23 -3.79 -3.46 23.49
C PRO A 23 -4.55 -3.38 22.16
N LEU A 24 -5.31 -4.43 21.82
CA LEU A 24 -6.17 -4.50 20.65
C LEU A 24 -7.64 -4.12 20.92
N LYS A 25 -8.05 -4.01 22.19
CA LYS A 25 -9.48 -3.98 22.56
C LYS A 25 -10.18 -2.64 22.39
N ASP A 26 -9.44 -1.57 22.09
CA ASP A 26 -9.99 -0.22 21.92
C ASP A 26 -9.31 0.56 20.77
N LEU A 27 -8.71 -0.13 19.79
CA LEU A 27 -8.10 0.55 18.64
C LEU A 27 -9.18 1.23 17.81
N THR A 28 -8.98 2.51 17.50
CA THR A 28 -9.73 3.20 16.43
C THR A 28 -9.49 2.49 15.09
N LEU A 29 -10.36 2.72 14.11
CA LEU A 29 -10.18 2.15 12.77
C LEU A 29 -8.81 2.52 12.19
N GLU A 30 -8.35 3.75 12.43
CA GLU A 30 -7.03 4.25 12.03
C GLU A 30 -5.90 3.51 12.74
N GLU A 31 -5.99 3.29 14.05
CA GLU A 31 -4.97 2.54 14.82
C GLU A 31 -4.92 1.04 14.47
N SER A 32 -5.97 0.51 13.82
CA SER A 32 -5.99 -0.86 13.31
C SER A 32 -5.30 -1.02 11.96
N GLN A 33 -4.90 0.09 11.31
CA GLN A 33 -4.31 0.07 9.98
C GLN A 33 -2.80 -0.19 10.05
N VAL A 34 -2.32 -1.01 9.12
CA VAL A 34 -0.90 -1.36 8.98
C VAL A 34 -0.45 -0.94 7.59
N PHE A 35 0.61 -0.15 7.55
CA PHE A 35 1.23 0.34 6.33
C PHE A 35 2.57 -0.36 6.14
N ILE A 36 2.75 -1.01 4.98
CA ILE A 36 4.01 -1.66 4.62
C ILE A 36 4.49 -1.00 3.34
N THR A 37 5.65 -0.33 3.38
CA THR A 37 6.23 0.31 2.19
C THR A 37 7.61 -0.26 1.91
N ASN A 38 7.88 -0.62 0.67
CA ASN A 38 9.19 -1.08 0.22
C ASN A 38 9.67 -0.24 -0.95
N TYR A 39 10.99 -0.07 -1.06
CA TYR A 39 11.60 0.67 -2.17
C TYR A 39 12.97 0.13 -2.55
N ASP A 40 13.41 0.46 -3.77
CA ASP A 40 14.78 0.22 -4.23
C ASP A 40 15.73 1.30 -3.74
N LYS A 41 16.60 0.90 -2.80
CA LYS A 41 17.62 1.77 -2.19
C LYS A 41 18.68 2.25 -3.18
N SER A 42 18.81 1.62 -4.34
CA SER A 42 19.71 2.05 -5.41
C SER A 42 19.12 3.15 -6.28
N VAL A 43 17.81 3.40 -6.16
CA VAL A 43 17.10 4.39 -6.97
C VAL A 43 17.17 5.76 -6.29
N ASN A 44 17.64 6.76 -7.04
CA ASN A 44 17.46 8.15 -6.68
C ASN A 44 16.12 8.67 -7.24
N PHE A 45 15.11 8.81 -6.40
CA PHE A 45 13.78 9.26 -6.84
C PHE A 45 13.75 10.72 -7.35
N SER A 46 14.75 11.54 -6.99
CA SER A 46 14.83 12.93 -7.47
C SER A 46 15.08 13.04 -8.98
N GLN A 47 15.48 11.96 -9.64
CA GLN A 47 15.74 11.94 -11.08
C GLN A 47 14.46 11.92 -11.92
N TYR A 48 13.32 11.52 -11.34
CA TYR A 48 12.05 11.39 -12.07
C TYR A 48 11.26 12.69 -11.96
N GLN A 49 10.69 13.12 -13.08
CA GLN A 49 9.98 14.40 -13.19
C GLN A 49 8.49 14.21 -13.33
N THR A 50 8.08 13.26 -14.15
CA THR A 50 6.68 13.02 -14.51
C THR A 50 6.19 11.70 -13.94
N PHE A 51 4.91 11.64 -13.63
CA PHE A 51 4.26 10.39 -13.27
C PHE A 51 2.90 10.31 -13.93
N SER A 52 2.38 9.09 -14.01
CA SER A 52 1.00 8.82 -14.34
C SER A 52 0.47 7.68 -13.46
N ILE A 53 -0.84 7.56 -13.42
CA ILE A 53 -1.56 6.45 -12.78
C ILE A 53 -2.57 5.90 -13.79
N LEU A 54 -2.87 4.60 -13.71
CA LEU A 54 -3.98 4.04 -14.49
C LEU A 54 -5.32 4.58 -14.01
N ASP A 55 -6.28 4.68 -14.93
CA ASP A 55 -7.61 5.23 -14.69
C ASP A 55 -8.57 4.23 -14.00
N SER A 56 -8.08 3.04 -13.64
CA SER A 56 -8.85 2.01 -12.96
C SER A 56 -8.00 1.25 -11.96
N VAL A 57 -8.69 0.70 -10.97
CA VAL A 57 -8.12 -0.13 -9.91
C VAL A 57 -8.29 -1.60 -10.29
N LEU A 58 -7.22 -2.39 -10.17
CA LEU A 58 -7.31 -3.83 -10.36
C LEU A 58 -7.95 -4.48 -9.13
N VAL A 59 -9.04 -5.21 -9.31
CA VAL A 59 -9.60 -6.07 -8.27
C VAL A 59 -9.05 -7.48 -8.46
N ILE A 60 -8.30 -7.95 -7.47
CA ILE A 60 -7.79 -9.32 -7.40
C ILE A 60 -8.59 -10.07 -6.36
N GLY A 61 -9.27 -11.15 -6.74
CA GLY A 61 -10.05 -11.92 -5.78
C GLY A 61 -10.35 -13.34 -6.24
N ASN A 62 -11.02 -14.08 -5.35
CA ASN A 62 -11.25 -15.52 -5.52
C ASN A 62 -12.14 -15.88 -6.72
N GLN A 63 -12.94 -14.92 -7.19
CA GLN A 63 -13.84 -15.10 -8.33
C GLN A 63 -13.24 -14.61 -9.65
N GLY A 64 -11.96 -14.26 -9.65
CA GLY A 64 -11.24 -13.74 -10.82
C GLY A 64 -10.71 -12.33 -10.61
N ASN A 65 -10.01 -11.86 -11.63
CA ASN A 65 -9.42 -10.53 -11.68
C ASN A 65 -10.22 -9.64 -12.65
N GLY A 66 -10.35 -8.36 -12.33
CA GLY A 66 -11.03 -7.39 -13.20
C GLY A 66 -10.66 -5.96 -12.83
N SER A 67 -11.04 -4.99 -13.65
CA SER A 67 -10.88 -3.56 -13.33
C SER A 67 -12.13 -3.00 -12.63
N SER A 68 -11.92 -2.05 -11.72
CA SER A 68 -12.95 -1.34 -10.96
C SER A 68 -12.72 0.17 -11.02
N LEU A 69 -13.82 0.92 -11.05
CA LEU A 69 -13.82 2.38 -11.01
C LEU A 69 -15.08 2.88 -10.28
N THR A 70 -15.21 2.47 -9.02
CA THR A 70 -16.23 2.96 -8.09
C THR A 70 -15.86 4.33 -7.50
N ASP A 71 -16.77 5.00 -6.81
CA ASP A 71 -16.49 6.31 -6.19
C ASP A 71 -15.28 6.25 -5.23
N ILE A 72 -15.13 5.15 -4.49
CA ILE A 72 -13.97 4.96 -3.62
C ILE A 72 -12.67 4.72 -4.40
N ASP A 73 -12.74 4.05 -5.57
CA ASP A 73 -11.58 3.91 -6.45
C ASP A 73 -11.15 5.27 -6.99
N ILE A 74 -12.11 6.09 -7.44
CA ILE A 74 -11.84 7.44 -7.96
C ILE A 74 -11.21 8.30 -6.86
N GLN A 75 -11.75 8.27 -5.65
CA GLN A 75 -11.20 8.98 -4.50
C GLN A 75 -9.77 8.51 -4.20
N PHE A 76 -9.52 7.19 -4.20
CA PHE A 76 -8.20 6.61 -3.98
C PHE A 76 -7.19 7.14 -5.01
N LEU A 77 -7.51 6.97 -6.30
CA LEU A 77 -6.64 7.37 -7.41
C LEU A 77 -6.37 8.88 -7.39
N THR A 78 -7.40 9.69 -7.09
CA THR A 78 -7.26 11.15 -6.97
C THR A 78 -6.32 11.52 -5.84
N GLN A 79 -6.46 10.90 -4.67
CA GLN A 79 -5.61 11.18 -3.53
C GLN A 79 -4.15 10.76 -3.78
N VAL A 80 -3.92 9.65 -4.50
CA VAL A 80 -2.57 9.25 -4.93
C VAL A 80 -1.96 10.31 -5.86
N VAL A 81 -2.73 10.83 -6.83
CA VAL A 81 -2.28 11.91 -7.72
C VAL A 81 -1.91 13.16 -6.91
N ASP A 82 -2.74 13.56 -5.95
CA ASP A 82 -2.48 14.73 -5.12
C ASP A 82 -1.23 14.57 -4.25
N GLN A 83 -1.02 13.39 -3.65
CA GLN A 83 0.19 13.11 -2.87
C GLN A 83 1.46 13.15 -3.73
N MET A 84 1.43 12.56 -4.94
CA MET A 84 2.56 12.63 -5.87
C MET A 84 2.85 14.07 -6.31
N LYS A 85 1.81 14.88 -6.54
CA LYS A 85 2.01 16.32 -6.85
C LYS A 85 2.59 17.08 -5.65
N ALA A 86 2.14 16.77 -4.43
CA ALA A 86 2.70 17.34 -3.21
C ALA A 86 4.18 16.99 -2.99
N LEU A 87 4.62 15.82 -3.47
CA LEU A 87 6.03 15.39 -3.47
C LEU A 87 6.88 16.04 -4.58
N GLY A 88 6.29 16.86 -5.46
CA GLY A 88 7.02 17.60 -6.51
C GLY A 88 7.08 16.89 -7.87
N TYR A 89 6.23 15.89 -8.12
CA TYR A 89 6.09 15.25 -9.42
C TYR A 89 5.01 15.92 -10.28
N THR A 90 5.19 15.91 -11.60
CA THR A 90 4.21 16.44 -12.56
C THR A 90 3.36 15.31 -13.14
N TYR A 91 2.04 15.41 -13.01
CA TYR A 91 1.13 14.46 -13.65
C TYR A 91 1.11 14.67 -15.17
N VAL A 92 1.23 13.59 -15.94
CA VAL A 92 1.08 13.57 -17.41
C VAL A 92 0.17 12.42 -17.82
N SER A 93 -0.33 12.43 -19.06
CA SER A 93 -1.14 11.30 -19.56
C SER A 93 -0.32 10.01 -19.58
N PRO A 94 -0.94 8.82 -19.37
CA PRO A 94 -0.26 7.55 -19.60
C PRO A 94 0.35 7.41 -21.00
N GLN A 95 -0.18 8.14 -21.99
CA GLN A 95 0.30 8.16 -23.38
C GLN A 95 1.47 9.14 -23.63
N ASP A 96 1.78 10.00 -22.66
CA ASP A 96 2.83 11.02 -22.76
C ASP A 96 4.20 10.51 -22.26
N ASN A 97 4.40 9.19 -22.17
CA ASN A 97 5.63 8.54 -21.69
C ASN A 97 6.11 9.08 -20.33
N PRO A 98 5.35 8.88 -19.24
CA PRO A 98 5.75 9.30 -17.90
C PRO A 98 7.06 8.64 -17.46
N ASP A 99 7.86 9.32 -16.63
CA ASP A 99 9.05 8.72 -16.01
C ASP A 99 8.65 7.57 -15.05
N LEU A 100 7.53 7.73 -14.34
CA LEU A 100 6.98 6.78 -13.38
C LEU A 100 5.53 6.38 -13.69
N GLY A 101 5.22 5.09 -13.61
CA GLY A 101 3.86 4.57 -13.68
C GLY A 101 3.39 4.07 -12.32
N ILE A 102 2.16 4.39 -11.91
CA ILE A 102 1.55 3.89 -10.68
C ILE A 102 0.39 2.96 -11.02
N ASN A 103 0.41 1.76 -10.46
CA ASN A 103 -0.70 0.82 -10.49
C ASN A 103 -1.31 0.70 -9.09
N VAL A 104 -2.63 0.53 -9.03
CA VAL A 104 -3.37 0.33 -7.78
C VAL A 104 -4.23 -0.91 -7.90
N ALA A 105 -4.27 -1.71 -6.83
CA ALA A 105 -5.14 -2.87 -6.72
C ALA A 105 -5.88 -2.94 -5.38
N GLN A 106 -7.12 -3.41 -5.44
CA GLN A 106 -7.83 -3.98 -4.30
C GLN A 106 -7.63 -5.48 -4.30
N VAL A 107 -6.98 -6.00 -3.28
CA VAL A 107 -6.88 -7.44 -3.08
C VAL A 107 -7.98 -7.89 -2.12
N ARG A 108 -8.88 -8.73 -2.63
CA ARG A 108 -10.01 -9.33 -1.92
C ARG A 108 -9.76 -10.83 -1.77
N ASN A 109 -8.81 -11.16 -0.89
CA ASN A 109 -8.38 -12.54 -0.72
C ASN A 109 -9.14 -13.24 0.42
N SER A 110 -9.77 -14.37 0.13
CA SER A 110 -10.38 -15.24 1.17
C SER A 110 -9.61 -16.55 1.39
N PHE A 111 -8.53 -16.80 0.65
CA PHE A 111 -7.72 -18.00 0.79
C PHE A 111 -6.45 -17.76 1.61
N LEU A 112 -6.11 -18.74 2.45
CA LEU A 112 -5.02 -18.67 3.44
C LEU A 112 -3.59 -18.62 2.86
N ASN A 113 -3.41 -18.76 1.53
CA ASN A 113 -2.10 -19.01 0.91
C ASN A 113 -1.79 -18.14 -0.32
N VAL A 114 -2.47 -17.01 -0.53
CA VAL A 114 -2.14 -16.11 -1.65
C VAL A 114 -1.13 -15.07 -1.15
N VAL A 115 0.10 -15.26 -1.59
CA VAL A 115 1.20 -14.29 -1.49
C VAL A 115 0.75 -13.02 -2.21
N SER A 116 0.94 -11.82 -1.63
CA SER A 116 0.75 -10.56 -2.35
C SER A 116 1.38 -10.64 -3.74
N GLN A 117 0.58 -10.48 -4.79
CA GLN A 117 1.00 -10.82 -6.15
C GLN A 117 1.47 -9.54 -6.87
N PRO A 118 2.53 -9.62 -7.69
CA PRO A 118 2.87 -8.53 -8.60
C PRO A 118 1.66 -8.18 -9.49
N ILE A 119 1.24 -6.91 -9.53
CA ILE A 119 0.01 -6.52 -10.26
C ILE A 119 0.29 -6.03 -11.69
N SER A 120 1.49 -5.52 -11.95
CA SER A 120 1.91 -5.04 -13.27
C SER A 120 1.69 -6.04 -14.39
N PRO A 121 1.98 -7.36 -14.24
CA PRO A 121 1.71 -8.33 -15.30
C PRO A 121 0.25 -8.39 -15.75
N PHE A 122 -0.71 -8.06 -14.87
CA PHE A 122 -2.14 -8.01 -15.20
C PHE A 122 -2.56 -6.70 -15.87
N LEU A 123 -1.73 -5.66 -15.74
CA LEU A 123 -2.02 -4.29 -16.17
C LEU A 123 -1.14 -3.80 -17.33
N GLY A 124 -0.24 -4.64 -17.83
CA GLY A 124 0.77 -4.21 -18.81
C GLY A 124 0.20 -3.66 -20.12
N ASN A 125 -0.95 -4.17 -20.58
CA ASN A 125 -1.60 -3.70 -21.80
C ASN A 125 -2.22 -2.29 -21.68
N PHE A 126 -2.34 -1.73 -20.47
CA PHE A 126 -2.96 -0.42 -20.23
C PHE A 126 -1.96 0.74 -20.34
N TRP A 127 -0.66 0.47 -20.18
CA TRP A 127 0.40 1.44 -20.42
C TRP A 127 0.70 1.45 -21.94
N GLY A 128 0.54 2.61 -22.59
CA GLY A 128 0.63 2.77 -24.04
C GLY A 128 1.90 2.20 -24.71
N GLY A 129 1.89 2.18 -26.05
CA GLY A 129 2.79 1.46 -26.96
C GLY A 129 4.30 1.77 -26.96
N GLY A 130 4.87 2.28 -25.87
CA GLY A 130 6.31 2.47 -25.67
C GLY A 130 6.92 1.63 -24.53
N PHE A 131 6.18 1.42 -23.43
CA PHE A 131 6.71 0.75 -22.23
C PHE A 131 5.75 -0.28 -21.59
N GLY A 132 4.52 -0.42 -22.13
CA GLY A 132 3.60 -1.53 -21.81
C GLY A 132 3.47 -2.59 -22.91
N TYR A 133 3.98 -2.31 -24.12
CA TYR A 133 4.06 -3.27 -25.22
C TYR A 133 5.45 -3.89 -25.32
N GLY A 134 5.59 -5.10 -24.81
CA GLY A 134 6.75 -5.97 -25.07
C GLY A 134 7.77 -6.07 -23.94
N TYR A 135 7.79 -5.15 -22.97
CA TYR A 135 8.65 -5.26 -21.79
C TYR A 135 7.95 -6.06 -20.67
N GLY A 136 8.70 -6.95 -20.01
CA GLY A 136 8.27 -7.61 -18.77
C GLY A 136 8.45 -6.71 -17.54
N TYR A 137 8.07 -7.22 -16.37
CA TYR A 137 8.20 -6.49 -15.10
C TYR A 137 9.22 -7.15 -14.19
N GLY A 138 10.25 -6.39 -13.79
CA GLY A 138 11.27 -6.81 -12.85
C GLY A 138 10.93 -6.39 -11.42
N TYR A 139 10.86 -7.35 -10.51
CA TYR A 139 10.56 -7.11 -9.10
C TYR A 139 11.82 -7.34 -8.24
N PRO A 140 12.19 -6.40 -7.36
CA PRO A 140 13.28 -6.60 -6.43
C PRO A 140 13.04 -7.78 -5.48
N ALA A 141 14.06 -8.62 -5.28
CA ALA A 141 13.94 -9.87 -4.52
C ALA A 141 13.62 -9.68 -3.02
N TYR A 142 13.83 -8.48 -2.47
CA TYR A 142 13.54 -8.15 -1.07
C TYR A 142 12.13 -7.62 -0.85
N PHE A 143 11.33 -7.43 -1.91
CA PHE A 143 9.91 -7.16 -1.75
C PHE A 143 9.27 -8.40 -1.10
N SER A 144 8.88 -8.24 0.16
CA SER A 144 8.30 -9.32 0.96
C SER A 144 6.81 -9.32 0.74
N TYR A 145 6.30 -10.42 0.19
CA TYR A 145 4.89 -10.61 -0.08
C TYR A 145 4.29 -11.55 0.95
N TYR A 146 3.31 -11.07 1.72
CA TYR A 146 2.73 -11.83 2.83
C TYR A 146 1.49 -12.62 2.40
N GLN A 147 1.29 -13.79 3.03
CA GLN A 147 0.09 -14.61 2.88
C GLN A 147 -0.89 -14.24 3.99
N THR A 148 -2.01 -13.62 3.64
CA THR A 148 -3.03 -13.23 4.63
C THR A 148 -4.43 -13.43 4.08
N ARG A 149 -5.37 -13.72 4.98
CA ARG A 149 -6.79 -13.84 4.68
C ARG A 149 -7.51 -12.52 4.95
N GLU A 150 -7.03 -11.47 4.29
CA GLU A 150 -7.40 -10.09 4.57
C GLU A 150 -7.60 -9.33 3.26
N ASN A 151 -8.53 -8.38 3.28
CA ASN A 151 -8.66 -7.41 2.20
C ASN A 151 -7.64 -6.30 2.41
N TYR A 152 -6.97 -5.86 1.36
CA TYR A 152 -5.98 -4.79 1.44
C TYR A 152 -5.88 -4.01 0.13
N TRP A 153 -5.37 -2.79 0.23
CA TRP A 153 -4.94 -2.02 -0.93
C TRP A 153 -3.47 -2.30 -1.21
N TYR A 154 -3.13 -2.41 -2.48
CA TYR A 154 -1.76 -2.54 -2.95
C TYR A 154 -1.48 -1.46 -4.00
N MET A 155 -0.32 -0.83 -3.89
CA MET A 155 0.18 0.12 -4.87
C MET A 155 1.60 -0.26 -5.27
N GLU A 156 1.95 -0.02 -6.52
CA GLU A 156 3.32 -0.15 -6.99
C GLU A 156 3.68 0.97 -7.97
N MET A 157 4.97 1.28 -8.01
CA MET A 157 5.55 2.30 -8.87
C MET A 157 6.58 1.67 -9.79
N ILE A 158 6.38 1.86 -11.10
CA ILE A 158 7.21 1.34 -12.18
C ILE A 158 8.13 2.45 -12.70
N ASP A 159 9.41 2.14 -12.87
CA ASP A 159 10.38 2.99 -13.56
C ASP A 159 10.34 2.72 -15.07
N PHE A 160 9.76 3.67 -15.81
CA PHE A 160 9.76 3.67 -17.27
C PHE A 160 10.96 4.42 -17.87
N LYS A 161 11.63 5.26 -17.07
CA LYS A 161 12.77 6.07 -17.49
C LYS A 161 14.04 5.25 -17.67
N ASN A 162 14.24 4.23 -16.84
CA ASN A 162 15.43 3.38 -16.83
C ASN A 162 15.08 1.90 -17.10
N PRO A 163 14.59 1.54 -18.29
CA PRO A 163 14.29 0.15 -18.62
C PRO A 163 15.57 -0.70 -18.64
N ASP A 164 15.46 -1.95 -18.19
CA ASP A 164 16.46 -2.98 -18.44
C ASP A 164 16.28 -3.50 -19.86
N THR A 165 16.98 -2.89 -20.81
CA THR A 165 16.92 -3.27 -22.23
C THR A 165 17.58 -4.61 -22.51
N ALA A 166 18.43 -5.12 -21.62
CA ALA A 166 19.10 -6.41 -21.79
C ALA A 166 18.13 -7.57 -21.51
N ASN A 167 17.30 -7.42 -20.48
CA ASN A 167 16.27 -8.39 -20.11
C ASN A 167 14.88 -8.04 -20.66
N ASN A 168 14.77 -6.90 -21.34
CA ASN A 168 13.51 -6.36 -21.86
C ASN A 168 12.47 -6.22 -20.72
N GLN A 169 12.88 -5.57 -19.62
CA GLN A 169 12.04 -5.36 -18.43
C GLN A 169 12.02 -3.91 -17.96
N VAL A 170 10.90 -3.48 -17.39
CA VAL A 170 10.79 -2.27 -16.57
C VAL A 170 10.74 -2.68 -15.10
N LYS A 171 11.30 -1.88 -14.20
CA LYS A 171 11.47 -2.27 -12.79
C LYS A 171 10.37 -1.66 -11.93
N VAL A 172 9.87 -2.44 -10.98
CA VAL A 172 9.08 -1.89 -9.88
C VAL A 172 10.05 -1.40 -8.81
N VAL A 173 10.05 -0.08 -8.57
CA VAL A 173 11.02 0.60 -7.70
C VAL A 173 10.45 0.95 -6.33
N TRP A 174 9.13 0.90 -6.16
CA TRP A 174 8.44 1.08 -4.89
C TRP A 174 7.13 0.30 -4.86
N ASN A 175 6.73 -0.16 -3.67
CA ASN A 175 5.38 -0.66 -3.43
C ASN A 175 4.89 -0.25 -2.04
N ALA A 176 3.57 -0.27 -1.87
CA ALA A 176 2.92 -0.15 -0.59
C ALA A 176 1.73 -1.09 -0.45
N GLU A 177 1.55 -1.61 0.76
CA GLU A 177 0.36 -2.34 1.20
C GLU A 177 -0.30 -1.59 2.34
N ILE A 178 -1.62 -1.48 2.27
CA ILE A 178 -2.46 -0.88 3.31
C ILE A 178 -3.42 -1.96 3.79
N ARG A 179 -3.25 -2.39 5.04
CA ARG A 179 -3.99 -3.48 5.68
C ARG A 179 -4.73 -2.96 6.91
N GLY A 180 -5.71 -3.72 7.41
CA GLY A 180 -6.49 -3.36 8.60
C GLY A 180 -7.97 -3.15 8.31
N ASN A 181 -8.70 -2.61 9.28
CA ASN A 181 -10.14 -2.35 9.15
C ASN A 181 -10.41 -0.96 8.55
N GLY A 182 -11.61 -0.77 8.01
CA GLY A 182 -12.06 0.53 7.52
C GLY A 182 -11.39 1.00 6.21
N LEU A 183 -10.61 0.14 5.54
CA LEU A 183 -9.89 0.48 4.30
C LEU A 183 -10.79 0.87 3.13
N PHE A 184 -12.07 0.57 3.23
CA PHE A 184 -13.07 0.85 2.21
C PHE A 184 -14.13 1.84 2.72
N GLU A 185 -13.85 2.54 3.82
CA GLU A 185 -14.68 3.63 4.33
C GLU A 185 -14.17 4.94 3.70
N PRO A 186 -14.99 5.66 2.90
CA PRO A 186 -14.55 6.87 2.18
C PRO A 186 -13.95 7.95 3.08
N ASP A 187 -14.46 8.07 4.31
CA ASP A 187 -14.04 9.10 5.27
C ASP A 187 -12.61 8.89 5.79
N LEU A 188 -12.10 7.65 5.75
CA LEU A 188 -10.75 7.32 6.22
C LEU A 188 -9.71 7.31 5.09
N LEU A 189 -10.15 7.25 3.83
CA LEU A 189 -9.26 6.99 2.70
C LEU A 189 -8.17 8.05 2.53
N ASN A 190 -8.51 9.32 2.79
CA ASN A 190 -7.55 10.42 2.64
C ASN A 190 -6.42 10.30 3.68
N SER A 191 -6.74 10.06 4.96
CA SER A 191 -5.74 9.94 6.03
C SER A 191 -4.87 8.68 5.84
N VAL A 192 -5.48 7.60 5.37
CA VAL A 192 -4.81 6.34 5.04
C VAL A 192 -3.76 6.55 3.94
N ILE A 193 -4.15 7.13 2.80
CA ILE A 193 -3.23 7.33 1.67
C ILE A 193 -2.15 8.34 2.06
N GLN A 194 -2.52 9.40 2.79
CA GLN A 194 -1.55 10.37 3.28
C GLN A 194 -0.43 9.71 4.11
N GLN A 195 -0.80 8.83 5.05
CA GLN A 195 0.16 8.12 5.90
C GLN A 195 1.13 7.23 5.12
N VAL A 196 0.70 6.61 4.01
CA VAL A 196 1.59 5.82 3.15
C VAL A 196 2.71 6.68 2.56
N PHE A 197 2.36 7.87 2.07
CA PHE A 197 3.33 8.78 1.46
C PHE A 197 4.20 9.49 2.50
N GLU A 198 3.66 9.81 3.68
CA GLU A 198 4.43 10.37 4.80
C GLU A 198 5.51 9.39 5.30
N GLN A 199 5.22 8.09 5.33
CA GLN A 199 6.20 7.05 5.67
C GLN A 199 7.22 6.81 4.54
N SER A 200 6.87 7.19 3.31
CA SER A 200 7.72 7.03 2.13
C SER A 200 8.56 8.27 1.84
N THR A 201 9.24 8.81 2.86
CA THR A 201 10.00 10.07 2.80
C THR A 201 11.04 10.14 1.66
N TYR A 202 11.58 9.00 1.24
CA TYR A 202 12.54 8.85 0.14
C TYR A 202 11.94 9.17 -1.25
N LEU A 203 10.61 9.26 -1.38
CA LEU A 203 9.94 9.68 -2.61
C LEU A 203 9.92 11.21 -2.77
N ASN A 204 10.22 11.98 -1.73
CA ASN A 204 10.11 13.44 -1.79
C ASN A 204 11.21 14.07 -2.65
N LYS A 205 10.84 15.00 -3.53
CA LYS A 205 11.77 15.79 -4.35
C LYS A 205 12.00 17.21 -3.84
N ASN A 206 11.15 17.69 -2.95
CA ASN A 206 11.19 19.03 -2.38
C ASN A 206 12.19 19.14 -1.24
#